data_AF-A0A161MMV2-F1
#
_entry.id   AF-A0A161MMV2-F1
#
_cell.length_a   1.000
_cell.length_b   1.000
_cell.length_c   1.000
_cell.angle_alpha   90.00
_cell.angle_beta   90.00
_cell.angle_gamma   90.00
#
_symmetry.space_group_name_H-M   'P 1'
#
loop_
_entity.id
_entity.type
_entity.pdbx_description
1 polymer ?
#
loop_
_entity_poly.entity_id
_entity_poly.type
_entity_poly.pdbx_seq_one_letter_code
_entity_poly.pdbx_strand_id
1 'polypeptide(L)'
;MAPSPTRQFEEKLNALCEKYKEINNFITHVRECNPQSGGDRRYEGLNGLYISAFSAGIEEVLNDFYDDVVKIERDLLNDCEVTLLSLLVSLGPLAVILEAFLGAIQQIDRDKIRGCNLFDLCHKYTLCGESSIENAFKRIE
;
A
#
# COMPACT_ATOMS: atom_id res chain seq x y z
N MET A 1 16.62 -22.15 -18.47
CA MET A 1 17.42 -20.94 -18.72
C MET A 1 16.91 -19.88 -17.75
N ALA A 2 17.70 -19.49 -16.75
CA ALA A 2 17.23 -18.53 -15.74
C ALA A 2 17.01 -17.14 -16.39
N PRO A 3 15.98 -16.38 -15.98
CA PRO A 3 15.75 -15.04 -16.51
C PRO A 3 16.92 -14.12 -16.18
N SER A 4 17.25 -13.19 -17.08
CA SER A 4 18.34 -12.23 -16.89
C SER A 4 18.09 -11.36 -15.63
N PRO A 5 19.15 -10.88 -14.94
CA PRO A 5 19.00 -10.06 -13.73
C PRO A 5 18.13 -8.82 -13.93
N THR A 6 18.24 -8.16 -15.09
CA THR A 6 17.41 -7.00 -15.46
C THR A 6 15.93 -7.36 -15.55
N ARG A 7 15.61 -8.51 -16.12
CA ARG A 7 14.22 -8.98 -16.26
C ARG A 7 13.59 -9.29 -14.90
N GLN A 8 14.35 -9.88 -13.99
CA GLN A 8 13.89 -10.12 -12.61
C GLN A 8 13.63 -8.82 -11.85
N PHE A 9 14.42 -7.77 -12.10
CA PHE A 9 14.19 -6.45 -11.53
C PHE A 9 12.89 -5.83 -12.06
N GLU A 10 12.69 -5.84 -13.38
CA GLU A 10 11.47 -5.33 -14.01
C GLU A 10 10.21 -6.03 -13.47
N GLU A 11 10.27 -7.36 -13.31
CA GLU A 11 9.16 -8.15 -12.72
C GLU A 11 8.84 -7.72 -11.29
N LYS A 12 9.86 -7.49 -10.45
CA LYS A 12 9.66 -7.00 -9.06
C LYS A 12 9.07 -5.60 -9.02
N LEU A 13 9.57 -4.69 -9.86
CA LEU A 13 9.06 -3.32 -9.93
C LEU A 13 7.62 -3.29 -10.44
N ASN A 14 7.31 -4.06 -11.47
CA ASN A 14 5.94 -4.19 -11.98
C ASN A 14 5.00 -4.74 -10.90
N ALA A 15 5.42 -5.78 -10.16
CA ALA A 15 4.63 -6.30 -9.05
C ALA A 15 4.38 -5.24 -7.97
N LEU A 16 5.37 -4.40 -7.66
CA LEU A 16 5.22 -3.28 -6.72
C LEU A 16 4.19 -2.26 -7.22
N CYS A 17 4.28 -1.88 -8.49
CA CYS A 17 3.35 -0.96 -9.14
C CYS A 17 1.91 -1.50 -9.13
N GLU A 18 1.70 -2.79 -9.42
CA GLU A 18 0.37 -3.39 -9.39
C GLU A 18 -0.23 -3.37 -7.97
N LYS A 19 0.57 -3.65 -6.95
CA LYS A 19 0.12 -3.55 -5.55
C LYS A 19 -0.29 -2.13 -5.18
N TYR A 20 0.52 -1.15 -5.57
CA TYR A 20 0.22 0.26 -5.36
C TYR A 20 -1.08 0.68 -6.06
N LYS A 21 -1.29 0.24 -7.30
CA LYS A 21 -2.54 0.50 -8.05
C LYS A 21 -3.76 -0.11 -7.36
N GLU A 22 -3.66 -1.35 -6.88
CA GLU A 22 -4.75 -2.03 -6.19
C GLU A 22 -5.16 -1.29 -4.91
N ILE A 23 -4.18 -0.82 -4.12
CA ILE A 23 -4.44 0.01 -2.94
C ILE A 23 -5.09 1.35 -3.33
N ASN A 24 -4.62 2.02 -4.39
CA ASN A 24 -5.24 3.27 -4.84
C ASN A 24 -6.66 3.08 -5.36
N ASN A 25 -6.94 1.97 -6.03
CA ASN A 25 -8.29 1.62 -6.46
C ASN A 25 -9.20 1.44 -5.24
N PHE A 26 -8.72 0.80 -4.17
CA PHE A 26 -9.44 0.70 -2.90
C PHE A 26 -9.70 2.09 -2.27
N ILE A 27 -8.68 2.94 -2.16
CA ILE A 27 -8.83 4.30 -1.60
C ILE A 27 -9.85 5.11 -2.41
N THR A 28 -9.74 5.06 -3.73
CA THR A 28 -10.65 5.75 -4.65
C THR A 28 -12.07 5.23 -4.49
N HIS A 29 -12.25 3.90 -4.44
CA HIS A 29 -13.55 3.29 -4.23
C HIS A 29 -14.19 3.72 -2.91
N VAL A 30 -13.43 3.76 -1.81
CA VAL A 30 -13.94 4.19 -0.50
C VAL A 30 -14.32 5.68 -0.50
N ARG A 31 -13.59 6.52 -1.24
CA ARG A 31 -13.91 7.96 -1.40
C ARG A 31 -15.13 8.20 -2.27
N GLU A 32 -15.24 7.46 -3.36
CA GLU A 32 -16.29 7.60 -4.37
C GLU A 32 -17.58 6.85 -4.04
N CYS A 33 -17.57 6.01 -2.99
CA CYS A 33 -18.73 5.33 -2.44
C CYS A 33 -19.79 6.31 -1.92
N ASN A 34 -20.49 6.93 -2.86
CA ASN A 34 -21.86 7.38 -2.72
C ASN A 34 -22.74 6.12 -2.80
N PRO A 35 -23.66 5.84 -1.85
CA PRO A 35 -24.45 4.60 -1.79
C PRO A 35 -25.40 4.33 -2.99
N GLN A 36 -25.20 4.97 -4.14
CA GLN A 36 -26.07 4.93 -5.31
C GLN A 36 -25.38 4.54 -6.64
N SER A 37 -24.06 4.34 -6.67
CA SER A 37 -23.35 4.05 -7.93
C SER A 37 -23.00 2.56 -8.03
N GLY A 38 -23.62 1.85 -8.98
CA GLY A 38 -23.44 0.41 -9.24
C GLY A 38 -22.07 0.03 -9.83
N GLY A 39 -21.00 0.29 -9.08
CA GLY A 39 -19.63 -0.12 -9.37
C GLY A 39 -19.20 -1.37 -8.58
N ASP A 40 -18.13 -2.00 -9.06
CA ASP A 40 -17.48 -3.25 -8.60
C ASP A 40 -17.96 -3.88 -7.28
N ARG A 41 -18.49 -5.12 -7.36
CA ARG A 41 -19.05 -5.87 -6.22
C ARG A 41 -18.01 -6.28 -5.17
N ARG A 42 -16.72 -6.13 -5.46
CA ARG A 42 -15.63 -6.48 -4.53
C ARG A 42 -15.64 -5.67 -3.23
N TYR A 43 -16.34 -4.53 -3.21
CA TYR A 43 -16.37 -3.65 -2.04
C TYR A 43 -17.80 -3.21 -1.69
N GLU A 44 -18.79 -3.99 -2.12
CA GLU A 44 -20.20 -3.72 -1.87
C GLU A 44 -20.49 -3.70 -0.35
N GLY A 45 -20.92 -2.54 0.16
CA GLY A 45 -21.14 -2.32 1.59
C GLY A 45 -19.91 -1.92 2.41
N LEU A 46 -18.74 -1.67 1.80
CA LEU A 46 -17.62 -0.93 2.43
C LEU A 46 -17.94 0.57 2.48
N ASN A 47 -18.82 0.93 3.42
CA ASN A 47 -19.14 2.30 3.74
C ASN A 47 -19.08 2.53 5.25
N GLY A 48 -18.79 3.78 5.64
CA GLY A 48 -18.77 4.21 7.03
C GLY A 48 -17.46 4.90 7.45
N LEU A 49 -17.55 5.67 8.53
CA LEU A 49 -16.48 6.54 9.00
C LEU A 49 -15.14 5.82 9.20
N TYR A 50 -15.18 4.58 9.73
CA TYR A 50 -13.96 3.81 10.03
C TYR A 50 -13.20 3.38 8.78
N ILE A 51 -13.90 2.90 7.73
CA ILE A 51 -13.21 2.51 6.49
C ILE A 51 -12.69 3.73 5.74
N SER A 52 -13.41 4.85 5.80
CA SER A 52 -12.94 6.14 5.27
C SER A 52 -11.68 6.62 6.00
N ALA A 53 -11.68 6.60 7.33
CA ALA A 53 -10.52 6.96 8.14
C ALA A 53 -9.32 6.04 7.85
N PHE A 54 -9.55 4.73 7.76
CA PHE A 54 -8.53 3.75 7.38
C PHE A 54 -7.94 4.04 5.99
N SER A 55 -8.78 4.29 4.99
CA SER A 55 -8.32 4.62 3.63
C SER A 55 -7.52 5.92 3.58
N ALA A 56 -7.90 6.91 4.39
CA ALA A 56 -7.17 8.18 4.51
C ALA A 56 -5.81 7.98 5.21
N GLY A 57 -5.77 7.16 6.26
CA GLY A 57 -4.52 6.82 6.95
C GLY A 57 -3.56 6.03 6.06
N ILE A 58 -4.05 5.10 5.23
CA ILE A 58 -3.22 4.45 4.21
C ILE A 58 -2.63 5.49 3.27
N GLU A 59 -3.45 6.39 2.73
CA GLU A 59 -2.95 7.42 1.81
C GLU A 59 -1.90 8.31 2.46
N GLU A 60 -2.09 8.70 3.72
CA GLU A 60 -1.11 9.49 4.46
C GLU A 60 0.24 8.76 4.59
N VAL A 61 0.23 7.46 4.91
CA VAL A 61 1.46 6.66 4.97
C VAL A 61 2.08 6.51 3.58
N LEU A 62 1.28 6.32 2.53
CA LEU A 62 1.78 6.23 1.16
C LEU A 62 2.40 7.53 0.69
N ASN A 63 1.92 8.67 1.21
CA ASN A 63 2.43 9.97 0.81
C ASN A 63 3.90 10.19 1.19
N ASP A 64 4.36 9.59 2.29
CA ASP A 64 5.77 9.67 2.72
C ASP A 64 6.72 9.06 1.67
N PHE A 65 6.24 8.09 0.88
CA PHE A 65 7.04 7.46 -0.16
C PHE A 65 7.16 8.30 -1.43
N TYR A 66 6.34 9.34 -1.61
CA TYR A 66 6.52 10.26 -2.73
C TYR A 66 7.87 10.96 -2.64
N ASP A 67 8.31 11.36 -1.44
CA ASP A 67 9.60 12.02 -1.26
C ASP A 67 10.76 11.08 -1.63
N ASP A 68 10.65 9.79 -1.31
CA ASP A 68 11.64 8.78 -1.70
C ASP A 68 11.69 8.59 -3.22
N VAL A 69 10.54 8.56 -3.89
CA VAL A 69 10.47 8.45 -5.37
C VAL A 69 11.03 9.71 -6.04
N VAL A 70 10.69 10.89 -5.54
CA VAL A 70 11.22 12.18 -6.02
C VAL A 70 12.74 12.25 -5.83
N LYS A 71 13.25 11.73 -4.72
CA LYS A 71 14.69 11.62 -4.49
C LYS A 71 15.35 10.69 -5.51
N ILE A 72 14.78 9.51 -5.76
CA ILE A 72 15.28 8.58 -6.78
C ILE A 72 15.32 9.24 -8.17
N GLU A 73 14.24 9.95 -8.55
CA GLU A 73 14.18 10.68 -9.81
C GLU A 73 15.29 11.73 -9.91
N ARG A 74 15.48 12.52 -8.85
CA ARG A 74 16.54 13.53 -8.79
C ARG A 74 17.94 12.91 -8.90
N ASP A 75 18.18 11.79 -8.23
CA ASP A 75 19.47 11.11 -8.28
C ASP A 75 19.75 10.58 -9.70
N LEU A 76 18.72 10.07 -10.39
CA LEU A 76 18.82 9.63 -11.78
C LEU A 76 19.11 10.78 -12.75
N LEU A 77 18.51 11.96 -12.52
CA LEU A 77 18.71 13.14 -13.35
C LEU A 77 20.08 13.81 -13.17
N ASN A 78 20.72 13.64 -12.01
CA ASN A 78 22.01 14.26 -11.68
C ASN A 78 23.23 13.39 -12.02
N ASP A 79 23.09 12.41 -12.92
CA ASP A 79 24.16 11.47 -13.30
C ASP A 79 24.82 10.75 -12.11
N CYS A 80 24.13 10.57 -10.97
CA CYS A 80 24.61 9.66 -9.95
C CYS A 80 24.61 8.23 -10.50
N GLU A 81 25.60 7.41 -10.12
CA GLU A 81 25.59 5.98 -10.45
C GLU A 81 24.48 5.24 -9.67
N VAL A 82 23.23 5.42 -10.11
CA VAL A 82 22.07 4.71 -9.59
C VAL A 82 22.08 3.31 -10.21
N THR A 83 22.32 2.31 -9.39
CA THR A 83 22.28 0.91 -9.80
C THR A 83 20.87 0.33 -9.60
N LEU A 84 20.55 -0.75 -10.33
CA LEU A 84 19.32 -1.51 -10.09
C LEU A 84 19.24 -2.03 -8.64
N LEU A 85 20.38 -2.35 -8.03
CA LEU A 85 20.44 -2.81 -6.65
C LEU A 85 20.11 -1.68 -5.67
N SER A 86 20.65 -0.47 -5.86
CA SER A 86 20.31 0.67 -5.00
C SER A 86 18.84 1.03 -5.10
N LEU A 87 18.23 0.93 -6.29
CA LEU A 87 16.78 1.08 -6.47
C LEU A 87 15.97 0.06 -5.67
N LEU A 88 16.34 -1.22 -5.74
CA LEU A 88 15.66 -2.27 -4.97
C LEU A 88 15.75 -2.06 -3.47
N VAL A 89 16.91 -1.61 -2.97
CA VAL A 89 17.11 -1.33 -1.55
C VAL A 89 16.25 -0.16 -1.12
N SER A 90 16.22 0.94 -1.89
CA SER A 90 15.39 2.11 -1.58
C SER A 90 13.89 1.81 -1.61
N LEU A 91 13.42 0.96 -2.54
CA LEU A 91 12.01 0.58 -2.65
C LEU A 91 11.61 -0.58 -1.71
N GLY A 92 12.57 -1.21 -1.03
CA GLY A 92 12.33 -2.35 -0.14
C GLY A 92 11.31 -2.07 0.96
N PRO A 93 11.44 -0.97 1.74
CA PRO A 93 10.48 -0.61 2.77
C PRO A 93 9.06 -0.41 2.24
N LEU A 94 8.92 0.25 1.07
CA LEU A 94 7.63 0.41 0.40
C LEU A 94 7.00 -0.94 0.06
N ALA A 95 7.79 -1.88 -0.47
CA ALA A 95 7.29 -3.22 -0.81
C ALA A 95 6.68 -3.96 0.39
N VAL A 96 7.31 -3.86 1.55
CA VAL A 96 6.84 -4.48 2.80
C VAL A 96 5.52 -3.85 3.24
N ILE A 97 5.42 -2.53 3.19
CA ILE A 97 4.21 -1.81 3.61
C ILE A 97 3.03 -2.04 2.66
N LEU A 98 3.28 -2.03 1.34
CA LEU A 98 2.23 -2.34 0.35
C LEU A 98 1.68 -3.76 0.54
N GLU A 99 2.53 -4.74 0.85
CA GLU A 99 2.08 -6.10 1.13
C GLU A 99 1.18 -6.16 2.38
N ALA A 100 1.57 -5.44 3.44
CA ALA A 100 0.79 -5.39 4.67
C ALA A 100 -0.58 -4.73 4.46
N PHE A 101 -0.63 -3.61 3.73
CA PHE A 101 -1.89 -2.94 3.39
C PHE A 101 -2.80 -3.79 2.52
N LEU A 102 -2.27 -4.46 1.50
CA LEU A 102 -3.07 -5.39 0.70
C LEU A 102 -3.60 -6.54 1.53
N GLY A 103 -2.77 -7.12 2.40
CA GLY A 103 -3.21 -8.15 3.33
C GLY A 103 -4.38 -7.68 4.20
N ALA A 104 -4.29 -6.45 4.73
CA ALA A 104 -5.34 -5.86 5.55
C ALA A 104 -6.61 -5.60 4.74
N ILE A 105 -6.52 -5.01 3.54
CA ILE A 105 -7.66 -4.76 2.65
C ILE A 105 -8.36 -6.08 2.27
N GLN A 106 -7.60 -7.09 1.90
CA GLN A 106 -8.13 -8.41 1.57
C GLN A 106 -8.78 -9.08 2.79
N GLN A 107 -8.21 -8.90 3.98
CA GLN A 107 -8.81 -9.42 5.21
C GLN A 107 -10.12 -8.70 5.55
N ILE A 108 -10.18 -7.37 5.37
CA ILE A 108 -11.40 -6.59 5.57
C ILE A 108 -12.55 -7.13 4.71
N ASP A 109 -12.28 -7.41 3.44
CA ASP A 109 -13.29 -7.96 2.53
C ASP A 109 -13.68 -9.41 2.91
N ARG A 110 -12.67 -10.28 3.07
CA ARG A 110 -12.84 -11.71 3.38
C ARG A 110 -13.64 -11.94 4.67
N ASP A 111 -13.28 -11.23 5.73
CA ASP A 111 -13.87 -11.40 7.07
C ASP A 111 -15.05 -10.44 7.30
N LYS A 112 -15.39 -9.61 6.29
CA LYS A 112 -16.42 -8.56 6.35
C LYS A 112 -16.25 -7.67 7.59
N ILE A 113 -15.03 -7.20 7.83
CA ILE A 113 -14.70 -6.36 8.99
C ILE A 113 -15.37 -4.99 8.80
N ARG A 114 -16.12 -4.55 9.81
CA ARG A 114 -16.86 -3.27 9.81
C ARG A 114 -16.68 -2.56 11.14
N GLY A 115 -16.88 -1.24 11.13
CA GLY A 115 -16.98 -0.45 12.35
C GLY A 115 -15.69 -0.49 13.17
N CYS A 116 -15.83 -0.58 14.49
CA CYS A 116 -14.71 -0.60 15.43
C CYS A 116 -13.81 -1.83 15.28
N ASN A 117 -14.28 -2.95 14.70
CA ASN A 117 -13.45 -4.14 14.47
C ASN A 117 -12.28 -3.86 13.51
N LEU A 118 -12.33 -2.74 12.77
CA LEU A 118 -11.22 -2.26 11.95
C LEU A 118 -10.02 -1.83 12.79
N PHE A 119 -10.24 -1.30 13.99
CA PHE A 119 -9.16 -1.00 14.93
C PHE A 119 -8.50 -2.26 15.45
N ASP A 120 -9.28 -3.30 15.79
CA ASP A 120 -8.72 -4.58 16.21
C ASP A 120 -7.84 -5.19 15.12
N LEU A 121 -8.20 -4.99 13.84
CA LEU A 121 -7.35 -5.38 12.72
C LEU A 121 -6.05 -4.55 12.71
N CYS A 122 -6.15 -3.21 12.75
CA CYS A 122 -4.97 -2.34 12.73
C CYS A 122 -4.02 -2.66 13.89
N HIS A 123 -4.56 -2.87 15.08
CA HIS A 123 -3.82 -3.23 16.28
C HIS A 123 -3.07 -4.57 16.13
N LYS A 124 -3.61 -5.54 15.39
CA LYS A 124 -2.85 -6.78 15.11
C LYS A 124 -1.62 -6.50 14.26
N TYR A 125 -1.72 -5.59 13.29
CA TYR A 125 -0.59 -5.19 12.47
C TYR A 125 0.44 -4.37 13.25
N THR A 126 0.04 -3.65 14.31
CA THR A 126 1.00 -2.96 15.20
C THR A 126 1.79 -3.91 16.11
N LEU A 127 1.44 -5.20 16.16
CA LEU A 127 2.09 -6.23 16.95
C LEU A 127 2.89 -7.25 16.11
N CYS A 128 3.13 -6.96 14.83
CA CYS A 128 3.73 -7.92 13.89
C CYS A 128 5.27 -8.04 13.98
N GLY A 129 5.94 -7.17 14.74
CA GLY A 129 7.40 -7.22 14.95
C GLY A 129 8.23 -6.58 13.83
N GLU A 130 7.60 -6.13 12.74
CA GLU A 130 8.25 -5.40 11.65
C GLU A 130 8.02 -3.90 11.85
N SER A 131 9.06 -3.16 12.26
CA SER A 131 8.95 -1.76 12.67
C SER A 131 8.32 -0.85 11.62
N SER A 132 8.56 -1.14 10.34
CA SER A 132 8.00 -0.36 9.23
C SER A 132 6.48 -0.48 9.17
N ILE A 133 5.98 -1.71 9.35
CA ILE A 133 4.54 -2.01 9.40
C ILE A 133 3.93 -1.45 10.69
N GLU A 134 4.60 -1.65 11.83
CA GLU A 134 4.08 -1.14 13.10
C GLU A 134 3.89 0.37 13.10
N ASN A 135 4.88 1.11 12.60
CA ASN A 135 4.82 2.56 12.51
C ASN A 135 3.74 3.03 11.52
N ALA A 136 3.60 2.33 10.39
CA ALA A 136 2.53 2.61 9.42
C ALA A 136 1.15 2.44 10.06
N PHE A 137 0.87 1.29 10.69
CA PHE A 137 -0.45 1.01 11.26
C PHE A 137 -0.77 1.80 12.53
N LYS A 138 0.24 2.21 13.31
CA LYS A 138 0.07 3.12 14.46
C LYS A 138 -0.43 4.52 14.06
N ARG A 139 -0.18 4.96 12.83
CA ARG A 139 -0.71 6.24 12.31
C ARG A 139 -2.17 6.14 11.87
N ILE A 140 -2.66 4.92 11.67
CA ILE A 140 -4.02 4.65 11.19
C ILE A 140 -4.97 4.37 12.37
N GLU A 141 -4.44 3.91 13.50
CA GLU A 141 -5.13 3.79 14.80
C GLU A 141 -5.52 5.16 15.38
#